data_AF-A0A956WIX6-F1
#
_entry.id   AF-A0A956WIX6-F1
#
_cell.length_a   1.000
_cell.length_b   1.000
_cell.length_c   1.000
_cell.angle_alpha   90.00
_cell.angle_beta   90.00
_cell.angle_gamma   90.00
#
_symmetry.space_group_name_H-M   'P 1'
#
loop_
_entity.id
_entity.type
_entity.pdbx_description
1 polymer ?
#
loop_
_entity_poly.entity_id
_entity_poly.type
_entity_poly.pdbx_seq_one_letter_code
_entity_poly.pdbx_strand_id
1 'polypeptide(L)'
;MFALVKELSEIPGPIGHEDPVQDWVANHWATFSQSVRRTRVDNVLARVGGSGKKLVLVAHADEICLMVKSISEDGFLHVWPYYSDTIKRPPSWLSVTGQPALVVSSDGLTEGVFATASGHVAGGRAGGKDYAEWNDWFIDIGVSSRAEAEALGIGAGSRAIWNPPTRRIGKNITGKAMDDRAALA
;
A
#
# COMPACT_ATOMS: atom_id res chain seq x y z
N MET A 1 8.17 9.72 19.09
CA MET A 1 8.06 10.12 17.67
C MET A 1 8.46 9.01 16.71
N PHE A 2 9.72 8.59 16.57
CA PHE A 2 10.07 7.53 15.59
C PHE A 2 9.34 6.20 15.82
N ALA A 3 9.26 5.71 17.06
CA ALA A 3 8.55 4.47 17.36
C ALA A 3 7.08 4.53 16.92
N LEU A 4 6.40 5.64 17.22
CA LEU A 4 5.01 5.88 16.86
C LEU A 4 4.80 5.91 15.33
N VAL A 5 5.62 6.70 14.63
CA VAL A 5 5.57 6.79 13.17
C VAL A 5 5.87 5.43 12.53
N LYS A 6 6.86 4.70 13.03
CA LYS A 6 7.21 3.35 12.55
C LYS A 6 6.06 2.37 12.76
N GLU A 7 5.46 2.36 13.94
CA GLU A 7 4.33 1.48 14.25
C GLU A 7 3.17 1.75 13.31
N LEU A 8 2.73 3.01 13.19
CA LEU A 8 1.64 3.40 12.30
C LEU A 8 1.96 3.16 10.81
N SER A 9 3.17 3.49 10.36
CA SER A 9 3.53 3.37 8.94
C SER A 9 3.66 1.93 8.47
N GLU A 10 3.98 0.99 9.37
CA GLU A 10 4.14 -0.43 9.02
C GLU A 10 2.83 -1.21 9.02
N ILE A 11 1.75 -0.68 9.61
CA ILE A 11 0.41 -1.28 9.49
C ILE A 11 -0.07 -1.16 8.04
N PRO A 12 -0.35 -2.27 7.34
CA PRO A 12 -0.95 -2.24 6.01
C PRO A 12 -2.33 -1.60 6.06
N GLY A 13 -2.58 -0.61 5.20
CA GLY A 13 -3.91 -0.01 5.03
C GLY A 13 -4.07 0.61 3.66
N PRO A 14 -4.08 -0.20 2.58
CA PRO A 14 -4.32 0.33 1.25
C PRO A 14 -5.74 0.89 1.12
N ILE A 15 -5.95 1.74 0.13
CA ILE A 15 -7.25 2.38 -0.12
C ILE A 15 -8.40 1.34 -0.14
N GLY A 16 -9.40 1.58 0.71
CA GLY A 16 -10.57 0.75 0.94
C GLY A 16 -10.39 -0.44 1.88
N HIS A 17 -9.22 -0.60 2.51
CA HIS A 17 -8.91 -1.64 3.50
C HIS A 17 -8.11 -1.04 4.67
N GLU A 18 -8.52 0.14 5.13
CA GLU A 18 -7.85 0.91 6.19
C GLU A 18 -8.15 0.38 7.60
N ASP A 19 -9.02 -0.64 7.74
CA ASP A 19 -9.54 -1.13 9.02
C ASP A 19 -8.45 -1.39 10.07
N PRO A 20 -7.31 -2.06 9.78
CA PRO A 20 -6.27 -2.30 10.79
C PRO A 20 -5.67 -1.01 11.36
N VAL A 21 -5.60 0.03 10.54
CA VAL A 21 -5.06 1.34 10.89
C VAL A 21 -6.08 2.11 11.71
N GLN A 22 -7.34 2.10 11.26
CA GLN A 22 -8.44 2.73 11.98
C GLN A 22 -8.67 2.05 13.33
N ASP A 23 -8.44 0.74 13.45
CA ASP A 23 -8.49 -0.03 14.70
C ASP A 23 -7.42 0.49 15.66
N TRP A 24 -6.18 0.56 15.17
CA TRP A 24 -5.06 1.08 15.95
C TRP A 24 -5.32 2.53 16.38
N VAL A 25 -5.74 3.40 15.47
CA VAL A 25 -5.99 4.83 15.74
C VAL A 25 -7.13 5.02 16.74
N ALA A 26 -8.24 4.30 16.57
CA ALA A 26 -9.37 4.38 17.50
C ALA A 26 -8.97 3.97 18.92
N ASN A 27 -8.21 2.87 19.04
CA ASN A 27 -7.70 2.39 20.33
C ASN A 27 -6.72 3.38 20.96
N HIS A 28 -5.77 3.89 20.17
CA HIS A 28 -4.77 4.84 20.65
C HIS A 28 -5.42 6.15 21.10
N TRP A 29 -6.29 6.74 20.27
CA TRP A 29 -6.95 8.01 20.57
C TRP A 29 -7.96 7.93 21.70
N ALA A 30 -8.56 6.76 21.96
CA ALA A 30 -9.45 6.56 23.11
C ALA A 30 -8.74 6.79 24.45
N THR A 31 -7.41 6.66 24.52
CA THR A 31 -6.64 6.86 25.76
C THR A 31 -6.61 8.31 26.24
N PHE A 32 -6.84 9.29 25.35
CA PHE A 32 -6.78 10.72 25.67
C PHE A 32 -8.00 11.53 25.21
N SER A 33 -8.99 10.88 24.58
CA SER A 33 -10.18 11.54 24.06
C SER A 33 -11.40 11.30 24.94
N GLN A 34 -12.29 12.29 25.05
CA GLN A 34 -13.58 12.16 25.74
C GLN A 34 -14.52 11.19 25.04
N SER A 35 -14.44 11.11 23.71
CA SER A 35 -15.17 10.12 22.93
C SER A 35 -14.46 9.81 21.62
N VAL A 36 -14.61 8.56 21.18
CA VAL A 36 -14.17 8.08 19.87
C VAL A 36 -15.35 7.41 19.21
N ARG A 37 -15.57 7.70 17.93
CA ARG A 37 -16.61 7.03 17.13
C ARG A 37 -16.14 6.83 15.70
N ARG A 38 -16.72 5.83 15.04
CA ARG A 38 -16.54 5.58 13.61
C ARG A 38 -17.72 6.11 12.81
N THR A 39 -17.44 6.51 11.58
CA THR A 39 -18.49 6.80 10.58
C THR A 39 -18.88 5.53 9.83
N ARG A 40 -19.91 5.60 8.97
CA ARG A 40 -20.32 4.46 8.13
C ARG A 40 -19.31 4.10 7.03
N VAL A 41 -18.36 5.00 6.75
CA VAL A 41 -17.25 4.80 5.80
C VAL A 41 -15.93 4.70 6.57
N ASP A 42 -15.99 4.20 7.80
CA ASP A 42 -14.89 3.89 8.72
C ASP A 42 -13.94 5.02 9.14
N ASN A 43 -14.18 6.29 8.77
CA ASN A 43 -13.44 7.39 9.38
C ASN A 43 -13.56 7.38 10.92
N VAL A 44 -12.44 7.48 11.62
CA VAL A 44 -12.38 7.62 13.09
C VAL A 44 -12.42 9.09 13.49
N LEU A 45 -13.37 9.45 14.37
CA LEU A 45 -13.48 10.78 14.94
C LEU A 45 -13.27 10.70 16.45
N ALA A 46 -12.22 11.35 16.93
CA ALA A 46 -11.90 11.49 18.33
C ALA A 46 -12.15 12.94 18.81
N ARG A 47 -12.94 13.10 19.87
CA ARG A 47 -13.18 14.39 20.52
C ARG A 47 -12.36 14.47 21.80
N VAL A 48 -11.32 15.30 21.80
CA VAL A 48 -10.47 15.54 22.98
C VAL A 48 -11.22 16.30 24.09
N GLY A 49 -12.15 17.19 23.73
CA GLY A 49 -12.94 17.99 24.69
C GLY A 49 -12.69 19.49 24.58
N GLY A 50 -13.08 20.25 25.62
CA GLY A 50 -12.87 21.69 25.70
C GLY A 50 -14.09 22.56 25.36
N SER A 51 -13.91 23.87 25.50
CA SER A 51 -14.93 24.91 25.28
C SER A 51 -14.45 25.95 24.26
N GLY A 52 -15.36 26.53 23.48
CA GLY A 52 -15.06 27.57 22.48
C GLY A 52 -15.25 27.12 21.04
N LYS A 53 -14.48 27.69 20.11
CA LYS A 53 -14.54 27.35 18.68
C LYS A 53 -14.09 25.91 18.46
N LYS A 54 -14.73 25.23 17.51
CA LYS A 54 -14.36 23.86 17.10
C LYS A 54 -13.21 23.92 16.09
N LEU A 55 -12.11 23.23 16.40
CA LEU A 55 -11.02 22.95 15.47
C LEU A 55 -11.08 21.48 15.08
N VAL A 56 -10.85 21.18 13.80
CA VAL A 56 -10.75 19.81 13.30
C VAL A 56 -9.37 19.65 12.68
N LEU A 57 -8.64 18.66 13.15
CA LEU A 57 -7.39 18.20 12.55
C LEU A 57 -7.71 16.92 11.77
N VAL A 58 -7.19 16.82 10.56
CA VAL A 58 -7.46 15.70 9.66
C VAL A 58 -6.12 15.23 9.10
N ALA A 59 -5.92 13.92 9.17
CA ALA A 59 -4.89 13.17 8.49
C ALA A 59 -5.55 11.91 7.90
N HIS A 60 -5.03 11.39 6.79
CA HIS A 60 -5.61 10.21 6.15
C HIS A 60 -4.90 8.91 6.57
N ALA A 61 -5.67 7.82 6.57
CA ALA A 61 -5.21 6.51 7.03
C ALA A 61 -4.81 5.60 5.87
N ASP A 62 -5.25 5.88 4.65
CA ASP A 62 -4.92 5.05 3.51
C ASP A 62 -3.46 5.19 3.10
N GLU A 63 -2.98 4.22 2.33
CA GLU A 63 -1.71 4.31 1.63
C GLU A 63 -1.87 3.97 0.15
N ILE A 64 -1.02 4.57 -0.67
CA ILE A 64 -1.01 4.32 -2.11
C ILE A 64 -0.77 2.82 -2.37
N CYS A 65 -1.59 2.25 -3.24
CA CYS A 65 -1.49 0.86 -3.66
C CYS A 65 -1.69 0.68 -5.16
N LEU A 66 -1.22 -0.45 -5.66
CA LEU A 66 -1.66 -1.04 -6.92
C LEU A 66 -2.68 -2.14 -6.60
N MET A 67 -3.34 -2.67 -7.64
CA MET A 67 -4.19 -3.85 -7.50
C MET A 67 -3.73 -4.95 -8.45
N VAL A 68 -3.92 -6.20 -8.04
CA VAL A 68 -3.74 -7.37 -8.90
C VAL A 68 -4.83 -7.33 -9.97
N LYS A 69 -4.41 -7.28 -11.23
CA LYS A 69 -5.28 -7.32 -12.42
C LYS A 69 -5.55 -8.74 -12.87
N SER A 70 -4.49 -9.56 -12.88
CA SER A 70 -4.54 -10.95 -13.32
C SER A 70 -3.34 -11.70 -12.76
N ILE A 71 -3.48 -13.02 -12.71
CA ILE A 71 -2.42 -13.96 -12.33
C ILE A 71 -1.99 -14.69 -13.60
N SER A 72 -0.69 -14.85 -13.85
CA SER A 72 -0.18 -15.67 -14.95
C SER A 72 -0.31 -17.17 -14.63
N GLU A 73 -0.17 -18.04 -15.63
CA GLU A 73 -0.17 -19.50 -15.38
C GLU A 73 0.99 -19.92 -14.47
N ASP A 74 2.13 -19.23 -14.55
CA ASP A 74 3.30 -19.46 -13.70
C ASP A 74 3.18 -18.81 -12.31
N GLY A 75 2.07 -18.11 -12.01
CA GLY A 75 1.79 -17.54 -10.69
C GLY A 75 2.29 -16.10 -10.45
N PHE A 76 2.77 -15.39 -11.48
CA PHE A 76 3.11 -13.97 -11.37
C PHE A 76 1.87 -13.10 -11.32
N LEU A 77 1.90 -12.04 -10.49
CA LEU A 77 0.77 -11.14 -10.31
C LEU A 77 0.97 -9.89 -11.18
N HIS A 78 0.19 -9.74 -12.24
CA HIS A 78 0.18 -8.51 -13.03
C HIS A 78 -0.63 -7.43 -12.32
N VAL A 79 -0.13 -6.20 -12.33
CA VAL A 79 -0.68 -5.10 -11.52
C VAL A 79 -1.32 -4.00 -12.38
N TRP A 80 -2.20 -3.23 -11.75
CA TRP A 80 -2.87 -2.07 -12.33
C TRP A 80 -3.01 -0.97 -11.28
N PRO A 81 -3.02 0.33 -11.66
CA PRO A 81 -3.23 1.42 -10.73
C PRO A 81 -4.63 1.34 -10.14
N TYR A 82 -4.74 1.63 -8.85
CA TYR A 82 -6.04 1.78 -8.21
C TYR A 82 -6.68 3.16 -8.47
N TYR A 83 -5.89 4.13 -8.94
CA TYR A 83 -6.35 5.46 -9.31
C TYR A 83 -6.76 5.55 -10.79
N SER A 84 -7.43 6.64 -11.15
CA SER A 84 -7.81 6.93 -12.55
C SER A 84 -6.56 7.14 -13.41
N ASP A 85 -6.18 6.13 -14.18
CA ASP A 85 -5.10 6.23 -15.15
C ASP A 85 -5.56 6.94 -16.43
N THR A 86 -5.41 8.26 -16.44
CA THR A 86 -5.73 9.11 -17.61
C THR A 86 -4.68 9.02 -18.72
N ILE A 87 -3.47 8.56 -18.40
CA ILE A 87 -2.31 8.53 -19.30
C ILE A 87 -2.13 7.13 -19.93
N LYS A 88 -2.84 6.12 -19.39
CA LYS A 88 -2.83 4.71 -19.81
C LYS A 88 -1.46 4.04 -19.69
N ARG A 89 -0.62 4.53 -18.79
CA ARG A 89 0.72 3.99 -18.51
C ARG A 89 1.18 4.41 -17.11
N PRO A 90 2.11 3.65 -16.50
CA PRO A 90 2.76 4.09 -15.28
C PRO A 90 3.38 5.49 -15.43
N PRO A 91 3.17 6.38 -14.45
CA PRO A 91 3.84 7.66 -14.45
C PRO A 91 5.36 7.48 -14.36
N SER A 92 6.12 8.35 -15.01
CA SER A 92 7.59 8.26 -15.04
C SER A 92 8.25 8.42 -13.67
N TRP A 93 7.57 9.06 -12.71
CA TRP A 93 8.02 9.20 -11.33
C TRP A 93 7.78 7.95 -10.48
N LEU A 94 6.98 7.01 -10.97
CA LEU A 94 6.70 5.74 -10.29
C LEU A 94 7.72 4.71 -10.78
N SER A 95 8.54 4.18 -9.86
CA SER A 95 9.42 3.05 -10.15
C SER A 95 9.35 2.07 -9.00
N VAL A 96 8.82 0.88 -9.28
CA VAL A 96 8.57 -0.16 -8.28
C VAL A 96 9.55 -1.30 -8.36
N THR A 97 10.27 -1.44 -9.47
CA THR A 97 11.15 -2.56 -9.74
C THR A 97 12.19 -2.75 -8.64
N GLY A 98 12.27 -3.98 -8.12
CA GLY A 98 13.17 -4.38 -7.04
C GLY A 98 12.72 -3.95 -5.65
N GLN A 99 11.56 -3.29 -5.50
CA GLN A 99 11.02 -2.94 -4.19
C GLN A 99 10.26 -4.12 -3.57
N PRO A 100 10.33 -4.30 -2.23
CA PRO A 100 9.47 -5.24 -1.53
C PRO A 100 8.00 -4.88 -1.75
N ALA A 101 7.19 -5.90 -2.01
CA ALA A 101 5.75 -5.82 -2.13
C ALA A 101 5.09 -6.55 -0.95
N LEU A 102 3.89 -6.10 -0.59
CA LEU A 102 2.98 -6.88 0.25
C LEU A 102 1.62 -6.91 -0.43
N VAL A 103 1.13 -8.11 -0.70
CA VAL A 103 -0.18 -8.36 -1.28
C VAL A 103 -1.17 -8.57 -0.13
N VAL A 104 -2.21 -7.74 -0.10
CA VAL A 104 -3.32 -7.80 0.86
C VAL A 104 -4.47 -8.51 0.16
N SER A 105 -4.78 -9.73 0.62
CA SER A 105 -5.86 -10.58 0.12
C SER A 105 -6.95 -10.76 1.18
N SER A 106 -8.02 -11.48 0.84
CA SER A 106 -9.06 -11.85 1.82
C SER A 106 -8.55 -12.77 2.90
N ASP A 107 -7.53 -13.57 2.59
CA ASP A 107 -7.06 -14.68 3.43
C ASP A 107 -5.79 -14.32 4.21
N GLY A 108 -5.16 -13.19 3.87
CA GLY A 108 -4.06 -12.64 4.64
C GLY A 108 -3.11 -11.76 3.85
N LEU A 109 -1.86 -11.72 4.33
CA LEU A 109 -0.78 -10.92 3.79
C LEU A 109 0.25 -11.84 3.15
N THR A 110 0.62 -11.58 1.90
CA THR A 110 1.64 -12.34 1.17
C THR A 110 2.78 -11.42 0.75
N GLU A 111 4.00 -11.75 1.16
CA GLU A 111 5.20 -11.01 0.73
C GLU A 111 5.54 -11.30 -0.73
N GLY A 112 6.10 -10.31 -1.40
CA GLY A 112 6.60 -10.47 -2.75
C GLY A 112 7.61 -9.39 -3.13
N VAL A 113 8.01 -9.40 -4.39
CA VAL A 113 8.92 -8.39 -4.95
C VAL A 113 8.33 -7.88 -6.25
N PHE A 114 8.26 -6.57 -6.39
CA PHE A 114 7.94 -5.94 -7.66
C PHE A 114 9.09 -6.19 -8.66
N ALA A 115 8.76 -6.77 -9.81
CA ALA A 115 9.72 -7.22 -10.81
C ALA A 115 9.31 -6.79 -12.22
N THR A 116 10.27 -6.89 -13.13
CA THR A 116 10.10 -6.66 -14.56
C THR A 116 11.01 -7.62 -15.32
N ALA A 117 10.71 -7.90 -16.59
CA ALA A 117 11.58 -8.72 -17.43
C ALA A 117 12.94 -8.04 -17.62
N SER A 118 14.04 -8.78 -17.45
CA SER A 118 15.37 -8.22 -17.64
C SER A 118 15.62 -7.85 -19.11
N GLY A 119 16.42 -6.80 -19.36
CA GLY A 119 16.78 -6.37 -20.71
C GLY A 119 17.48 -7.45 -21.54
N HIS A 120 18.22 -8.36 -20.90
CA HIS A 120 18.91 -9.48 -21.56
C HIS A 120 17.92 -10.51 -22.14
N VAL A 121 16.80 -10.73 -21.45
CA VAL A 121 15.76 -11.71 -21.85
C VAL A 121 14.71 -11.07 -22.74
N ALA A 122 14.39 -9.80 -22.51
CA ALA A 122 13.42 -9.07 -23.30
C ALA A 122 13.86 -8.93 -24.77
N GLY A 123 15.14 -9.11 -25.11
CA GLY A 123 15.60 -9.24 -26.50
C GLY A 123 15.18 -8.04 -27.37
N GLY A 124 15.30 -6.83 -26.85
CA GLY A 124 14.85 -5.62 -27.55
C GLY A 124 13.33 -5.45 -27.64
N ARG A 125 12.49 -6.28 -26.96
CA ARG A 125 11.02 -6.09 -26.86
C ARG A 125 10.58 -4.80 -26.18
N ALA A 126 11.49 -4.10 -25.50
CA ALA A 126 11.26 -2.69 -25.20
C ALA A 126 10.99 -1.88 -26.49
N GLY A 127 11.21 -2.42 -27.70
CA GLY A 127 10.68 -1.88 -28.96
C GLY A 127 11.15 -0.46 -29.27
N GLY A 128 12.28 -0.02 -28.71
CA GLY A 128 12.71 1.38 -28.76
C GLY A 128 11.77 2.35 -28.02
N LYS A 129 10.96 1.85 -27.08
CA LYS A 129 10.12 2.65 -26.19
C LYS A 129 10.93 3.04 -24.95
N ASP A 130 10.98 4.34 -24.69
CA ASP A 130 11.68 4.92 -23.53
C ASP A 130 10.79 4.97 -22.27
N TYR A 131 9.73 4.16 -22.19
CA TYR A 131 8.76 4.17 -21.10
C TYR A 131 8.23 2.77 -20.78
N ALA A 132 7.83 2.56 -19.52
CA ALA A 132 7.19 1.34 -19.05
C ALA A 132 5.67 1.34 -19.33
N GLU A 133 5.11 0.16 -19.55
CA GLU A 133 3.68 -0.13 -19.55
C GLU A 133 3.30 -0.90 -18.27
N TRP A 134 2.02 -0.89 -17.89
CA TRP A 134 1.58 -1.58 -16.66
C TRP A 134 1.85 -3.08 -16.68
N ASN A 135 1.76 -3.70 -17.85
CA ASN A 135 2.03 -5.14 -18.01
C ASN A 135 3.52 -5.48 -17.95
N ASP A 136 4.42 -4.48 -18.02
CA ASP A 136 5.87 -4.70 -17.84
C ASP A 136 6.24 -4.94 -16.39
N TRP A 137 5.36 -4.58 -15.44
CA TRP A 137 5.52 -4.84 -14.02
C TRP A 137 4.63 -5.97 -13.55
N PHE A 138 5.20 -6.80 -12.68
CA PHE A 138 4.51 -7.87 -12.01
C PHE A 138 5.08 -8.03 -10.60
N ILE A 139 4.38 -8.76 -9.74
CA ILE A 139 4.87 -9.16 -8.42
C ILE A 139 5.18 -10.64 -8.48
N ASP A 140 6.39 -10.99 -8.05
CA ASP A 140 6.79 -12.35 -7.78
C ASP A 140 6.60 -12.64 -6.29
N ILE A 141 5.79 -13.66 -5.98
CA ILE A 141 5.51 -14.12 -4.61
C ILE A 141 6.15 -15.50 -4.32
N GLY A 142 6.99 -16.01 -5.23
CA GLY A 142 7.73 -17.26 -5.05
C GLY A 142 6.92 -18.54 -5.27
N VAL A 143 5.75 -18.46 -5.88
CA VAL A 143 4.92 -19.62 -6.26
C VAL A 143 5.22 -20.07 -7.69
N SER A 144 4.79 -21.29 -8.06
CA SER A 144 5.05 -21.86 -9.39
C SER A 144 3.80 -22.03 -10.26
N SER A 145 2.62 -21.60 -9.78
CA SER A 145 1.39 -21.69 -10.57
C SER A 145 0.33 -20.67 -10.17
N ARG A 146 -0.62 -20.41 -11.09
CA ARG A 146 -1.87 -19.68 -10.79
C ARG A 146 -2.59 -20.25 -9.57
N ALA A 147 -2.74 -21.57 -9.52
CA ALA A 147 -3.51 -22.24 -8.47
C ALA A 147 -2.88 -22.05 -7.08
N GLU A 148 -1.54 -22.02 -6.99
CA GLU A 148 -0.85 -21.72 -5.73
C GLU A 148 -1.09 -20.28 -5.27
N ALA A 149 -1.07 -19.31 -6.19
CA ALA A 149 -1.39 -17.91 -5.85
C ALA A 149 -2.85 -17.76 -5.38
N GLU A 150 -3.79 -18.40 -6.09
CA GLU A 150 -5.22 -18.38 -5.73
C GLU A 150 -5.48 -19.08 -4.38
N ALA A 151 -4.73 -20.12 -4.04
CA ALA A 151 -4.80 -20.79 -2.75
C ALA A 151 -4.35 -19.91 -1.57
N LEU A 152 -3.64 -18.81 -1.82
CA LEU A 152 -3.31 -17.76 -0.84
C LEU A 152 -4.40 -16.66 -0.75
N GLY A 153 -5.56 -16.90 -1.37
CA GLY A 153 -6.67 -15.96 -1.45
C GLY A 153 -6.42 -14.79 -2.41
N ILE A 154 -5.33 -14.83 -3.20
CA ILE A 154 -4.98 -13.74 -4.11
C ILE A 154 -5.82 -13.87 -5.38
N GLY A 155 -6.43 -12.76 -5.79
CA GLY A 155 -7.24 -12.70 -7.00
C GLY A 155 -7.25 -11.30 -7.62
N ALA A 156 -7.99 -11.17 -8.71
CA ALA A 156 -8.22 -9.86 -9.31
C ALA A 156 -8.89 -8.92 -8.28
N GLY A 157 -8.30 -7.74 -8.07
CA GLY A 157 -8.74 -6.76 -7.08
C GLY A 157 -7.95 -6.77 -5.77
N SER A 158 -7.20 -7.83 -5.45
CA SER A 158 -6.29 -7.84 -4.27
C SER A 158 -5.34 -6.64 -4.33
N ARG A 159 -5.04 -6.02 -3.18
CA ARG A 159 -4.20 -4.83 -3.13
C ARG A 159 -2.73 -5.21 -3.03
N ALA A 160 -1.87 -4.39 -3.59
CA ALA A 160 -0.43 -4.52 -3.47
C ALA A 160 0.18 -3.19 -3.05
N ILE A 161 0.92 -3.18 -1.94
CA ILE A 161 1.61 -2.00 -1.41
C ILE A 161 3.12 -2.19 -1.46
N TRP A 162 3.86 -1.09 -1.50
CA TRP A 162 5.29 -1.10 -1.21
C TRP A 162 5.48 -1.44 0.25
N ASN A 163 6.35 -2.40 0.55
CA ASN A 163 6.58 -2.84 1.93
C ASN A 163 8.04 -2.75 2.41
N PRO A 164 8.78 -1.64 2.18
CA PRO A 164 10.06 -1.45 2.83
C PRO A 164 9.87 -1.21 4.33
N PRO A 165 10.75 -1.76 5.19
CA PRO A 165 10.70 -1.46 6.62
C PRO A 165 11.03 0.01 6.88
N THR A 166 10.42 0.58 7.91
CA THR A 166 10.66 1.95 8.34
C THR A 166 11.97 2.05 9.11
N ARG A 167 12.84 2.96 8.68
CA ARG A 167 14.20 3.14 9.18
C ARG A 167 14.48 4.60 9.49
N ARG A 168 15.50 4.84 10.32
CA ARG A 168 16.06 6.17 10.55
C ARG A 168 17.40 6.30 9.84
N ILE A 169 17.55 7.36 9.07
CA ILE A 169 18.81 7.74 8.40
C ILE A 169 19.18 9.14 8.90
N GLY A 170 20.16 9.19 9.81
CA GLY A 170 20.51 10.42 10.51
C GLY A 170 19.30 11.00 11.26
N LYS A 171 18.89 12.22 10.89
CA LYS A 171 17.71 12.90 11.45
C LYS A 171 16.39 12.57 10.73
N ASN A 172 16.46 11.91 9.57
CA ASN A 172 15.31 11.63 8.73
C ASN A 172 14.71 10.26 9.03
N ILE A 173 13.40 10.13 8.86
CA ILE A 173 12.67 8.85 8.89
C ILE A 173 12.32 8.51 7.43
N THR A 174 12.52 7.26 7.03
CA THR A 174 12.21 6.75 5.69
C THR A 174 11.48 5.42 5.81
N GLY A 175 10.54 5.15 4.92
CA GLY A 175 9.66 3.98 4.96
C GLY A 175 8.47 4.17 4.03
N LYS A 176 7.48 3.29 4.15
CA LYS A 176 6.20 3.41 3.43
C LYS A 176 5.22 4.35 4.15
N ALA A 177 4.16 4.74 3.46
CA ALA A 177 2.98 5.41 4.02
C ALA A 177 3.26 6.67 4.87
N MET A 178 4.39 7.36 4.69
CA MET A 178 4.67 8.61 5.42
C MET A 178 3.60 9.66 5.14
N ASP A 179 3.18 9.74 3.89
CA ASP A 179 1.92 10.34 3.46
C ASP A 179 0.79 9.32 3.70
N ASP A 180 -0.08 9.48 4.70
CA ASP A 180 -0.12 10.55 5.71
C ASP A 180 -0.01 10.02 7.15
N ARG A 181 0.59 8.83 7.33
CA ARG A 181 0.78 8.24 8.66
C ARG A 181 1.69 9.06 9.56
N ALA A 182 2.55 9.90 8.99
CA ALA A 182 3.39 10.80 9.77
C ALA A 182 2.59 11.96 10.40
N ALA A 183 1.52 12.45 9.76
CA ALA A 183 0.63 13.45 10.36
C ALA A 183 -0.47 12.83 11.22
N LEU A 184 -0.84 11.57 10.94
CA LEU A 184 -1.79 10.81 11.74
C LEU A 184 -1.23 10.41 13.12
N ALA A 185 0.09 10.22 13.21
CA ALA A 185 0.85 9.92 14.42
C ALA A 185 1.00 11.13 15.36
#